data_AF-A0A661LBM2-F1
#
_entry.id   AF-A0A661LBM2-F1
#
_cell.length_a   1.000
_cell.length_b   1.000
_cell.length_c   1.000
_cell.angle_alpha   90.00
_cell.angle_beta   90.00
_cell.angle_gamma   90.00
#
_symmetry.space_group_name_H-M   'P 1'
#
loop_
_entity.id
_entity.type
_entity.pdbx_description
1 polymer ?
#
loop_
_entity_poly.entity_id
_entity_poly.type
_entity_poly.pdbx_seq_one_letter_code
_entity_poly.pdbx_strand_id
1 'polypeptide(L)'
;RSWAPIIVLIGAIAVLSLVIQWAARSRTSGEYQRLASKLESLERRVAALENKKGPGSEVISKIYRMEGQIGGLETSIAALSKRMDSLTQQVKVAKTKGSVKKPKSTAKRIYKVQKGDTLFGIAKKYGVRVDSLCRANGLSSKAVLHPGQRLVIPPK
;
A
#
# COMPACT_ATOMS: atom_id res chain seq x y z
N ARG A 1 26.39 -14.26 -6.41
CA ARG A 1 27.63 -13.86 -7.10
C ARG A 1 28.62 -15.01 -6.94
N SER A 2 29.09 -15.61 -8.04
CA SER A 2 29.87 -16.86 -8.02
C SER A 2 31.21 -16.64 -7.31
N TRP A 3 31.54 -17.55 -6.38
CA TRP A 3 32.80 -17.55 -5.62
C TRP A 3 34.01 -18.00 -6.46
N ALA A 4 33.78 -18.31 -7.73
CA ALA A 4 34.76 -18.81 -8.69
C ALA A 4 36.06 -17.98 -8.79
N PRO A 5 36.05 -16.63 -8.91
CA PRO A 5 37.29 -15.88 -9.07
C PRO A 5 38.16 -15.88 -7.79
N ILE A 6 37.55 -16.01 -6.61
CA ILE A 6 38.27 -16.07 -5.33
C ILE A 6 38.96 -17.43 -5.17
N ILE A 7 38.27 -18.51 -5.52
CA ILE A 7 38.82 -19.88 -5.48
C ILE A 7 40.01 -20.02 -6.44
N VAL A 8 39.93 -19.45 -7.64
CA VAL A 8 41.03 -19.44 -8.62
C VAL A 8 42.24 -18.66 -8.10
N LEU A 9 42.01 -17.53 -7.42
CA LEU A 9 43.09 -16.73 -6.84
C LEU A 9 43.80 -17.46 -5.70
N ILE A 10 43.05 -18.11 -4.80
CA ILE A 10 43.60 -18.91 -3.70
C ILE A 10 44.44 -20.08 -4.25
N GLY A 11 43.94 -20.76 -5.29
CA GLY A 11 44.68 -21.84 -5.95
C GLY A 11 46.01 -21.35 -6.57
N ALA A 12 46.00 -20.18 -7.22
CA ALA A 12 47.22 -19.60 -7.80
C ALA A 12 48.27 -19.24 -6.74
N ILE A 13 47.85 -18.73 -5.58
CA ILE A 13 48.75 -18.42 -4.46
C ILE A 13 49.36 -19.69 -3.87
N ALA A 14 48.58 -20.76 -3.70
CA ALA A 14 49.07 -22.04 -3.20
C ALA A 14 50.15 -22.65 -4.10
N VAL A 15 49.95 -22.60 -5.42
CA VAL A 15 50.95 -23.08 -6.40
C VAL A 15 52.22 -22.23 -6.36
N LEU A 16 52.08 -20.91 -6.25
CA LEU A 16 53.23 -20.00 -6.13
C LEU A 16 54.04 -20.28 -4.86
N SER A 17 53.36 -20.52 -3.73
CA SER A 17 54.00 -20.93 -2.46
C SER A 17 54.76 -22.24 -2.60
N LEU A 18 54.20 -23.23 -3.30
CA LEU A 18 54.86 -24.53 -3.52
C LEU A 18 56.13 -24.39 -4.38
N VAL A 19 56.08 -23.56 -5.41
CA VAL A 19 57.23 -23.25 -6.28
C VAL A 19 58.33 -22.53 -5.50
N ILE A 20 57.97 -21.59 -4.63
CA ILE A 20 58.93 -20.89 -3.76
C ILE A 20 59.55 -21.86 -2.75
N GLN A 21 58.77 -22.77 -2.15
CA GLN A 21 59.30 -23.78 -1.24
C GLN A 21 60.24 -24.79 -1.93
N TRP A 22 59.91 -25.21 -3.16
CA TRP A 22 60.77 -26.06 -3.98
C TRP A 22 62.08 -25.35 -4.38
N ALA A 23 61.99 -24.06 -4.73
CA ALA A 23 63.14 -23.24 -5.08
C ALA A 23 64.03 -22.93 -3.87
N ALA A 24 63.45 -22.69 -2.69
CA ALA A 24 64.19 -22.49 -1.45
C ALA A 24 64.96 -23.75 -1.00
N ARG A 25 64.46 -24.94 -1.33
CA ARG A 25 65.13 -26.22 -1.04
C ARG A 25 66.35 -26.46 -1.94
N SER A 26 66.48 -25.77 -3.08
CA SER A 26 67.50 -26.04 -4.09
C SER A 26 68.68 -25.05 -4.16
N ARG A 27 68.67 -23.90 -3.47
CA ARG A 27 69.89 -23.11 -3.12
C ARG A 27 69.52 -21.88 -2.28
N THR A 28 70.29 -21.62 -1.24
CA THR A 28 70.10 -20.53 -0.27
C THR A 28 70.48 -19.16 -0.84
N SER A 29 69.60 -18.51 -1.61
CA SER A 29 69.72 -17.07 -1.89
C SER A 29 68.81 -16.26 -0.97
N GLY A 30 69.36 -15.22 -0.33
CA GLY A 30 68.62 -14.31 0.58
C GLY A 30 67.45 -13.57 -0.09
N GLU A 31 67.35 -13.64 -1.42
CA GLU A 31 66.26 -13.11 -2.22
C GLU A 31 64.94 -13.85 -1.96
N TYR A 32 64.98 -15.17 -1.72
CA TYR A 32 63.77 -15.93 -1.38
C TYR A 32 63.17 -15.50 -0.05
N GLN A 33 63.97 -15.16 0.95
CA GLN A 33 63.44 -14.66 2.23
C GLN A 33 62.75 -13.29 2.08
N ARG A 34 63.25 -12.46 1.16
CA ARG A 34 62.59 -11.18 0.80
C ARG A 34 61.29 -11.41 0.04
N LEU A 35 61.23 -12.42 -0.82
CA LEU A 35 59.99 -12.79 -1.52
C LEU A 35 58.98 -13.43 -0.57
N ALA A 36 59.42 -14.29 0.35
CA ALA A 36 58.56 -14.92 1.35
C ALA A 36 57.92 -13.88 2.29
N SER A 37 58.69 -12.91 2.79
CA SER A 37 58.14 -11.81 3.60
C SER A 37 57.19 -10.90 2.82
N LYS A 38 57.45 -10.66 1.53
CA LYS A 38 56.50 -9.96 0.65
C LYS A 38 55.21 -10.76 0.43
N LEU A 39 55.32 -12.08 0.27
CA LEU A 39 54.19 -12.96 0.09
C LEU A 39 53.32 -13.02 1.36
N GLU A 40 53.93 -13.15 2.53
CA GLU A 40 53.22 -13.13 3.81
C GLU A 40 52.54 -11.77 4.06
N SER A 41 53.19 -10.66 3.67
CA SER A 41 52.56 -9.33 3.67
C SER A 41 51.35 -9.25 2.73
N LEU A 42 51.45 -9.85 1.54
CA LEU A 42 50.33 -9.92 0.60
C LEU A 42 49.20 -10.80 1.15
N GLU A 43 49.50 -11.96 1.74
CA GLU A 43 48.51 -12.83 2.38
C GLU A 43 47.79 -12.12 3.53
N ARG A 44 48.53 -11.44 4.41
CA ARG A 44 47.95 -10.62 5.49
C ARG A 44 47.09 -9.48 4.95
N ARG A 45 47.49 -8.86 3.84
CA ARG A 45 46.71 -7.80 3.18
C ARG A 45 45.44 -8.35 2.52
N VAL A 46 45.51 -9.53 1.90
CA VAL A 46 44.35 -10.21 1.32
C VAL A 46 43.39 -10.65 2.42
N ALA A 47 43.88 -11.22 3.52
CA ALA A 47 43.07 -11.56 4.69
C ALA A 47 42.41 -10.32 5.34
N ALA A 48 43.11 -9.18 5.37
CA ALA A 48 42.55 -7.92 5.84
C ALA A 48 41.46 -7.35 4.90
N LEU A 49 41.56 -7.60 3.59
CA LEU A 49 40.53 -7.26 2.61
C LEU A 49 39.30 -8.17 2.73
N GLU A 50 39.50 -9.45 3.05
CA GLU A 50 38.40 -10.40 3.29
C GLU A 50 37.60 -10.03 4.56
N ASN A 51 38.27 -9.56 5.60
CA ASN A 51 37.63 -9.15 6.85
C ASN A 51 36.98 -7.75 6.78
N LYS A 52 37.40 -6.91 5.82
CA LYS A 52 36.66 -5.70 5.45
C LYS A 52 35.46 -6.10 4.57
N LYS A 53 34.37 -6.55 5.20
CA LYS A 53 33.01 -6.43 4.65
C LYS A 53 32.74 -4.94 4.39
N GLY A 54 33.18 -4.44 3.25
CA GLY A 54 33.04 -3.03 2.88
C GLY A 54 31.56 -2.64 2.72
N PRO A 55 31.27 -1.33 2.60
CA PRO A 55 29.91 -0.77 2.56
C PRO A 55 29.00 -1.41 1.50
N GLY A 56 29.58 -2.01 0.44
CA GLY A 56 28.82 -2.76 -0.55
C GLY A 56 28.11 -4.00 0.00
N SER A 57 28.66 -4.69 1.00
CA SER A 57 28.04 -5.89 1.59
C SER A 57 26.80 -5.56 2.42
N GLU A 58 26.79 -4.40 3.08
CA GLU A 58 25.65 -3.87 3.82
C GLU A 58 24.53 -3.43 2.86
N VAL A 59 24.89 -2.70 1.79
CA VAL A 59 23.97 -2.33 0.71
C VAL A 59 23.34 -3.58 0.07
N ILE A 60 24.13 -4.62 -0.21
CA ILE A 60 23.64 -5.88 -0.76
C ILE A 60 22.66 -6.58 0.21
N SER A 61 22.98 -6.63 1.50
CA SER A 61 22.07 -7.22 2.49
C SER A 61 20.75 -6.45 2.62
N LYS A 62 20.80 -5.12 2.46
CA LYS A 62 19.63 -4.25 2.45
C LYS A 62 18.79 -4.46 1.19
N ILE A 63 19.43 -4.64 0.03
CA ILE A 63 18.76 -5.00 -1.22
C ILE A 63 18.00 -6.31 -1.07
N TYR A 64 18.62 -7.36 -0.55
CA TYR A 64 17.94 -8.65 -0.34
C TYR A 64 16.78 -8.55 0.66
N ARG A 65 16.92 -7.76 1.73
CA ARG A 65 15.83 -7.51 2.68
C ARG A 65 14.66 -6.77 2.01
N MET A 66 14.94 -5.80 1.15
CA MET A 66 13.93 -5.07 0.39
C MET A 66 13.25 -5.95 -0.66
N GLU A 67 13.97 -6.83 -1.34
CA GLU A 67 13.38 -7.81 -2.28
C GLU A 67 12.38 -8.75 -1.56
N GLY A 68 12.69 -9.18 -0.33
CA GLY A 68 11.73 -9.93 0.48
C GLY A 68 10.46 -9.14 0.85
N GLN A 69 10.58 -7.83 1.12
CA GLN A 69 9.42 -6.96 1.35
C GLN A 69 8.56 -6.80 0.08
N ILE A 70 9.19 -6.72 -1.09
CA ILE A 70 8.50 -6.64 -2.38
C ILE A 70 7.66 -7.90 -2.62
N GLY A 71 8.20 -9.10 -2.36
CA GLY A 71 7.41 -10.35 -2.47
C GLY A 71 6.20 -10.42 -1.52
N GLY A 72 6.32 -9.87 -0.31
CA GLY A 72 5.19 -9.72 0.61
C GLY A 72 4.11 -8.74 0.12
N LEU A 73 4.52 -7.70 -0.61
CA LEU A 73 3.58 -6.77 -1.25
C LEU A 73 2.87 -7.42 -2.45
N GLU A 74 3.56 -8.23 -3.26
CA GLU A 74 2.95 -8.94 -4.38
C GLU A 74 1.85 -9.91 -3.92
N THR A 75 2.10 -10.67 -2.85
CA THR A 75 1.08 -11.54 -2.25
C THR A 75 -0.11 -10.76 -1.70
N SER A 76 0.13 -9.58 -1.14
CA SER A 76 -0.92 -8.66 -0.67
C SER A 76 -1.74 -8.10 -1.84
N ILE A 77 -1.10 -7.71 -2.95
CA ILE A 77 -1.77 -7.23 -4.17
C ILE A 77 -2.65 -8.34 -4.76
N ALA A 78 -2.15 -9.57 -4.83
CA ALA A 78 -2.91 -10.72 -5.31
C ALA A 78 -4.15 -11.00 -4.43
N ALA A 79 -4.00 -10.91 -3.11
CA ALA A 79 -5.13 -11.07 -2.17
C ALA A 79 -6.18 -9.96 -2.32
N LEU A 80 -5.75 -8.71 -2.53
CA LEU A 80 -6.65 -7.58 -2.78
C LEU A 80 -7.39 -7.73 -4.12
N SER A 81 -6.73 -8.18 -5.18
CA SER A 81 -7.35 -8.47 -6.47
C SER A 81 -8.50 -9.48 -6.31
N LYS A 82 -8.24 -10.59 -5.61
CA LYS A 82 -9.25 -11.62 -5.33
C LYS A 82 -10.43 -11.09 -4.51
N ARG A 83 -10.17 -10.20 -3.56
CA ARG A 83 -11.23 -9.51 -2.79
C ARG A 83 -12.05 -8.60 -3.70
N MET A 84 -11.43 -7.87 -4.61
CA MET A 84 -12.11 -6.98 -5.56
C MET A 84 -13.03 -7.75 -6.52
N ASP A 85 -12.60 -8.91 -7.01
CA ASP A 85 -13.44 -9.80 -7.81
C ASP A 85 -14.67 -10.29 -7.02
N SER A 86 -14.46 -10.70 -5.77
CA SER A 86 -15.54 -11.16 -4.89
C SER A 86 -16.55 -10.05 -4.58
N LEU A 87 -16.10 -8.81 -4.39
CA LEU A 87 -16.96 -7.64 -4.19
C LEU A 87 -17.75 -7.31 -5.46
N THR A 88 -17.10 -7.39 -6.62
CA THR A 88 -17.75 -7.18 -7.92
C THR A 88 -18.86 -8.19 -8.15
N GLN A 89 -18.62 -9.45 -7.77
CA GLN A 89 -19.60 -10.52 -7.87
C GLN A 89 -20.75 -10.34 -6.87
N GLN A 90 -20.47 -9.89 -5.64
CA GLN A 90 -21.49 -9.54 -4.65
C GLN A 90 -22.36 -8.38 -5.12
N VAL A 91 -21.79 -7.34 -5.76
CA VAL A 91 -22.58 -6.23 -6.32
C VAL A 91 -23.46 -6.70 -7.49
N LYS A 92 -22.97 -7.62 -8.33
CA LYS A 92 -23.75 -8.20 -9.44
C LYS A 92 -24.91 -9.05 -8.93
N VAL A 93 -24.71 -9.83 -7.88
CA VAL A 93 -25.75 -10.64 -7.22
C VAL A 93 -26.72 -9.78 -6.39
N ALA A 94 -26.24 -8.69 -5.77
CA ALA A 94 -27.09 -7.73 -5.08
C ALA A 94 -27.99 -6.96 -6.05
N LYS A 95 -27.52 -6.66 -7.27
CA LYS A 95 -28.35 -6.10 -8.34
C LYS A 95 -29.44 -7.06 -8.83
N THR A 96 -29.27 -8.38 -8.69
CA THR A 96 -30.29 -9.37 -9.10
C THR A 96 -31.24 -9.79 -7.97
N LYS A 97 -30.84 -9.67 -6.70
CA LYS A 97 -31.71 -9.95 -5.53
C LYS A 97 -32.35 -8.71 -4.90
N GLY A 98 -31.99 -7.51 -5.34
CA GLY A 98 -32.55 -6.24 -4.89
C GLY A 98 -33.85 -5.82 -5.60
N SER A 99 -34.92 -6.62 -5.50
CA SER A 99 -36.28 -6.05 -5.50
C SER A 99 -36.59 -5.56 -4.09
N VAL A 100 -35.87 -4.53 -3.65
CA VAL A 100 -36.30 -3.70 -2.53
C VAL A 100 -36.82 -2.42 -3.18
N LYS A 101 -38.12 -2.16 -2.99
CA LYS A 101 -38.82 -0.93 -3.36
C LYS A 101 -37.88 0.26 -3.23
N LYS A 102 -37.52 0.84 -4.37
CA LYS A 102 -36.96 2.18 -4.54
C LYS A 102 -37.53 3.09 -3.44
N PRO A 103 -36.75 3.60 -2.46
CA PRO A 103 -37.22 4.78 -1.77
C PRO A 103 -37.33 5.82 -2.88
N LYS A 104 -38.57 6.19 -3.23
CA LYS A 104 -38.85 7.34 -4.07
C LYS A 104 -38.02 8.45 -3.45
N SER A 105 -36.95 8.85 -4.13
CA SER A 105 -36.22 10.08 -3.88
C SER A 105 -37.26 11.18 -4.06
N THR A 106 -37.95 11.48 -2.96
CA THR A 106 -39.03 12.44 -2.98
C THR A 106 -38.32 13.76 -2.99
N ALA A 107 -38.20 14.34 -4.18
CA ALA A 107 -37.74 15.70 -4.34
C ALA A 107 -38.49 16.56 -3.32
N LYS A 108 -37.74 17.15 -2.39
CA LYS A 108 -38.28 17.99 -1.32
C LYS A 108 -38.95 19.19 -1.98
N ARG A 109 -40.29 19.19 -2.09
CA ARG A 109 -41.04 20.29 -2.68
C ARG A 109 -41.14 21.42 -1.67
N ILE A 110 -40.73 22.61 -2.06
CA ILE A 110 -40.83 23.81 -1.23
C ILE A 110 -41.95 24.68 -1.80
N TYR A 111 -42.90 25.06 -0.94
CA TYR A 111 -43.99 25.96 -1.27
C TYR A 111 -43.79 27.30 -0.58
N LYS A 112 -44.03 28.40 -1.29
CA LYS A 112 -44.03 29.75 -0.72
C LYS A 112 -45.48 30.13 -0.39
N VAL A 113 -45.77 30.32 0.89
CA VAL A 113 -47.08 30.70 1.40
C VAL A 113 -47.54 32.01 0.76
N GLN A 114 -48.77 32.06 0.29
CA GLN A 114 -49.41 33.25 -0.26
C GLN A 114 -50.37 33.87 0.75
N LYS A 115 -50.79 35.12 0.52
CA LYS A 115 -51.75 35.81 1.39
C LYS A 115 -53.09 35.07 1.39
N GLY A 116 -53.54 34.64 2.57
CA GLY A 116 -54.78 33.88 2.76
C GLY A 116 -54.60 32.36 2.76
N ASP A 117 -53.39 31.84 2.56
CA ASP A 117 -53.14 30.40 2.67
C ASP A 117 -53.24 29.91 4.12
N THR A 118 -53.81 28.71 4.30
CA THR A 118 -53.86 28.02 5.59
C THR A 118 -53.15 26.67 5.50
N LEU A 119 -52.67 26.15 6.64
CA LEU A 119 -52.07 24.81 6.71
C LEU A 119 -53.00 23.73 6.13
N PHE A 120 -54.31 23.84 6.41
CA PHE A 120 -55.32 22.94 5.88
C PHE A 120 -55.50 23.06 4.37
N GLY A 121 -55.59 24.29 3.84
CA GLY A 121 -55.72 24.54 2.41
C GLY A 121 -54.53 24.03 1.60
N ILE A 122 -53.32 24.29 2.09
CA ILE A 122 -52.07 23.80 1.48
C ILE A 122 -52.02 22.27 1.55
N ALA A 123 -52.28 21.67 2.72
CA ALA A 123 -52.27 20.23 2.89
C ALA A 123 -53.25 19.53 1.93
N LYS A 124 -54.47 20.07 1.79
CA LYS A 124 -55.49 19.57 0.84
C LYS A 124 -55.05 19.72 -0.61
N LYS A 125 -54.48 20.88 -0.99
CA LYS A 125 -53.97 21.16 -2.35
C LYS A 125 -52.89 20.17 -2.78
N TYR A 126 -52.02 19.77 -1.85
CA TYR A 126 -50.92 18.84 -2.12
C TYR A 126 -51.25 17.38 -1.77
N GLY A 127 -52.43 17.12 -1.19
CA GLY A 127 -52.89 15.79 -0.80
C GLY A 127 -52.04 15.16 0.33
N VAL A 128 -51.55 15.98 1.25
CA VAL A 128 -50.78 15.56 2.43
C VAL A 128 -51.61 15.77 3.70
N ARG A 129 -51.28 15.05 4.78
CA ARG A 129 -51.92 15.29 6.09
C ARG A 129 -51.36 16.56 6.73
N VAL A 130 -52.22 17.34 7.39
CA VAL A 130 -51.82 18.56 8.11
C VAL A 130 -50.79 18.25 9.19
N ASP A 131 -50.95 17.16 9.93
CA ASP A 131 -49.99 16.69 10.93
C ASP A 131 -48.61 16.40 10.32
N SER A 132 -48.55 15.71 9.17
CA SER A 132 -47.30 15.47 8.44
C SER A 132 -46.65 16.77 7.98
N LEU A 133 -47.45 17.74 7.50
CA LEU A 133 -46.96 19.05 7.06
C LEU A 133 -46.40 19.87 8.24
N CYS A 134 -47.08 19.82 9.39
CA CYS A 134 -46.65 20.45 10.63
C CYS A 134 -45.32 19.87 11.12
N ARG A 135 -45.22 18.54 11.21
CA ARG A 135 -44.00 17.83 11.62
C ARG A 135 -42.82 18.12 10.69
N ALA A 136 -43.05 18.16 9.38
CA ALA A 136 -42.00 18.44 8.40
C ALA A 136 -41.42 19.87 8.50
N ASN A 137 -42.16 20.81 9.10
CA ASN A 137 -41.80 22.21 9.22
C ASN A 137 -41.62 22.69 10.67
N GLY A 138 -41.75 21.80 11.66
CA GLY A 138 -41.70 22.16 13.08
C GLY A 138 -42.81 23.11 13.51
N LEU A 139 -43.96 23.10 12.84
CA LEU A 139 -45.09 23.97 13.14
C LEU A 139 -46.11 23.27 14.03
N SER A 140 -46.83 24.04 14.84
CA SER A 140 -48.02 23.56 15.55
C SER A 140 -49.25 23.58 14.63
N SER A 141 -50.25 22.73 14.88
CA SER A 141 -51.49 22.69 14.09
C SER A 141 -52.31 23.98 14.14
N LYS A 142 -52.04 24.86 15.12
CA LYS A 142 -52.64 26.19 15.28
C LYS A 142 -51.71 27.33 14.83
N ALA A 143 -50.58 27.03 14.21
CA ALA A 143 -49.62 28.05 13.79
C ALA A 143 -50.23 28.94 12.68
N VAL A 144 -50.05 30.25 12.82
CA VAL A 144 -50.43 31.24 11.80
C VAL A 144 -49.34 31.28 10.73
N LEU A 145 -49.74 31.12 9.47
CA LEU A 145 -48.83 31.20 8.32
C LEU A 145 -48.67 32.64 7.87
N HIS A 146 -47.43 33.03 7.59
CA HIS A 146 -47.11 34.36 7.10
C HIS A 146 -46.85 34.32 5.58
N PRO A 147 -47.40 35.27 4.80
CA PRO A 147 -47.13 35.36 3.37
C PRO A 147 -45.61 35.46 3.11
N GLY A 148 -45.10 34.64 2.20
CA GLY A 148 -43.68 34.55 1.88
C GLY A 148 -42.91 33.45 2.62
N GLN A 149 -43.50 32.84 3.64
CA GLN A 149 -42.91 31.72 4.38
C GLN A 149 -42.69 30.51 3.45
N ARG A 150 -41.54 29.85 3.59
CA ARG A 150 -41.22 28.62 2.83
C ARG A 150 -41.62 27.40 3.66
N LEU A 151 -42.49 26.57 3.10
CA LEU A 151 -42.93 25.31 3.70
C LEU A 151 -42.41 24.13 2.88
N VAL A 152 -41.81 23.18 3.57
CA VAL A 152 -41.42 21.87 3.06
C VAL A 152 -42.65 20.99 2.99
N ILE A 153 -43.00 20.54 1.79
CA ILE A 153 -44.13 19.64 1.57
C ILE A 153 -43.63 18.20 1.58
N PRO A 154 -44.07 17.36 2.54
CA PRO A 154 -43.66 15.97 2.59
C PRO A 154 -44.24 15.16 1.41
N PRO A 155 -43.65 14.01 1.07
CA PRO A 155 -44.30 13.04 0.18
C PRO A 155 -45.70 12.66 0.67
N LYS A 156 -46.56 12.27 -0.27
CA LYS A 156 -47.83 11.59 0.03
C LYS A 156 -47.58 10.26 0.71
#